data_AF-A0A3N5K7V1-F1
#
_entry.id   AF-A0A3N5K7V1-F1
#
_cell.length_a   1.000
_cell.length_b   1.000
_cell.length_c   1.000
_cell.angle_alpha   90.00
_cell.angle_beta   90.00
_cell.angle_gamma   90.00
#
_symmetry.space_group_name_H-M   'P 1'
#
loop_
_entity.id
_entity.type
_entity.pdbx_description
1 polymer ?
#
loop_
_entity_poly.entity_id
_entity_poly.type
_entity_poly.pdbx_seq_one_letter_code
_entity_poly.pdbx_strand_id
1 'polypeptide(L)'
;MKRVRRSMQVSEPTVYHAPITLWPADERPREKLMHRGADNLTDAELLAILIRIGKKGTTAVDLARHLFEGEKNLHEISLMTVEEFKRNGIGESRAVALAAAFELSKRLAGAKRKDRIMIQSPEDIVRQFGAKFKDLVQEEFWVFPLNSVNRLLEPKQITRGILSSSLAHPRECFREAISQSAAAVLFVHNHPSGNPEPSSDDIGITKQLVEAGKIIGITVHDHIIIAADRFVSFADRGLMR
;
A
#
# COMPACT_ATOMS: atom_id res chain seq x y z
N MET A 1 -3.60 -24.30 19.35
CA MET A 1 -5.00 -24.05 18.96
C MET A 1 -5.04 -23.00 17.87
N LYS A 2 -5.27 -23.38 16.60
CA LYS A 2 -5.36 -22.45 15.46
C LYS A 2 -6.78 -21.89 15.39
N ARG A 3 -6.96 -20.58 15.57
CA ARG A 3 -8.24 -19.89 15.32
C ARG A 3 -8.53 -19.91 13.83
N VAL A 4 -9.44 -20.78 13.42
CA VAL A 4 -10.09 -20.72 12.10
C VAL A 4 -10.91 -19.43 12.07
N ARG A 5 -10.56 -18.50 11.17
CA ARG A 5 -11.45 -17.37 10.85
C ARG A 5 -12.68 -17.97 10.20
N ARG A 6 -13.78 -18.09 10.95
CA ARG A 6 -15.12 -18.29 10.36
C ARG A 6 -15.38 -17.08 9.48
N SER A 7 -15.48 -17.30 8.17
CA SER A 7 -16.16 -16.36 7.29
C SER A 7 -17.54 -16.10 7.89
N MET A 8 -17.79 -14.86 8.28
CA MET A 8 -19.14 -14.45 8.63
C MET A 8 -19.91 -14.46 7.31
N GLN A 9 -20.66 -15.54 7.06
CA GLN A 9 -21.75 -15.51 6.11
C GLN A 9 -22.72 -14.44 6.62
N VAL A 10 -22.63 -13.24 6.04
CA VAL A 10 -23.64 -12.21 6.22
C VAL A 10 -24.93 -12.83 5.68
N SER A 11 -25.86 -13.14 6.57
CA SER A 11 -27.19 -13.63 6.22
C SER A 11 -27.82 -12.67 5.21
N GLU A 12 -28.30 -13.18 4.09
CA GLU A 12 -28.92 -12.37 3.04
C GLU A 12 -30.27 -11.81 3.53
N PRO A 13 -30.44 -10.48 3.50
CA PRO A 13 -31.70 -9.95 3.03
C PRO A 13 -31.43 -9.06 1.82
N THR A 14 -32.09 -9.37 0.71
CA THR A 14 -33.20 -8.50 0.26
C THR A 14 -33.91 -9.06 -0.96
N VAL A 15 -35.21 -9.26 -0.76
CA VAL A 15 -36.23 -9.77 -1.68
C VAL A 15 -36.73 -8.60 -2.53
N TYR A 16 -35.85 -7.98 -3.32
CA TYR A 16 -36.29 -6.91 -4.21
C TYR A 16 -36.35 -7.41 -5.65
N HIS A 17 -37.58 -7.65 -6.12
CA HIS A 17 -37.86 -7.89 -7.54
C HIS A 17 -37.86 -6.59 -8.37
N ALA A 18 -37.56 -5.44 -7.75
CA ALA A 18 -37.45 -4.13 -8.39
C ALA A 18 -36.04 -3.87 -8.93
N PRO A 19 -35.87 -2.98 -9.93
CA PRO A 19 -34.55 -2.52 -10.36
C PRO A 19 -33.71 -2.01 -9.19
N ILE A 20 -32.41 -2.32 -9.18
CA ILE A 20 -31.46 -1.94 -8.10
C ILE A 20 -31.49 -0.43 -7.82
N THR A 21 -31.75 0.41 -8.83
CA THR A 21 -31.88 1.86 -8.68
C THR A 21 -33.03 2.31 -7.77
N LEU A 22 -33.99 1.42 -7.48
CA LEU A 22 -35.12 1.67 -6.58
C LEU A 22 -34.88 1.10 -5.17
N TRP A 23 -33.80 0.36 -4.95
CA TRP A 23 -33.47 -0.15 -3.61
C TRP A 23 -33.05 1.01 -2.69
N PRO A 24 -33.15 0.86 -1.36
CA PRO A 24 -32.51 1.77 -0.42
C PRO A 24 -31.05 2.00 -0.80
N ALA A 25 -30.58 3.25 -0.75
CA ALA A 25 -29.28 3.61 -1.29
C ALA A 25 -28.13 2.84 -0.62
N ASP A 26 -28.26 2.50 0.66
CA ASP A 26 -27.27 1.74 1.41
C ASP A 26 -27.31 0.22 1.18
N GLU A 27 -28.34 -0.28 0.48
CA GLU A 27 -28.46 -1.68 0.06
C GLU A 27 -28.07 -1.88 -1.42
N ARG A 28 -27.85 -0.80 -2.17
CA ARG A 28 -27.34 -0.89 -3.55
C ARG A 28 -25.86 -1.30 -3.53
N PRO A 29 -25.43 -2.32 -4.30
CA PRO A 29 -24.07 -2.84 -4.20
C PRO A 29 -22.96 -1.79 -4.41
N ARG A 30 -23.12 -0.86 -5.36
CA ARG A 30 -22.07 0.13 -5.66
C ARG A 30 -21.90 1.13 -4.52
N GLU A 31 -23.00 1.69 -4.05
CA GLU A 31 -23.05 2.64 -2.95
C GLU A 31 -22.58 1.98 -1.65
N LYS A 32 -23.03 0.75 -1.39
CA LYS A 32 -22.57 -0.06 -0.26
C LYS A 32 -21.05 -0.28 -0.30
N LEU A 33 -20.49 -0.59 -1.47
CA LEU A 33 -19.04 -0.73 -1.66
C LEU A 33 -18.31 0.60 -1.36
N MET A 34 -18.83 1.73 -1.83
CA MET A 34 -18.22 3.05 -1.63
C MET A 34 -18.27 3.52 -0.18
N HIS A 35 -19.36 3.24 0.54
CA HIS A 35 -19.59 3.78 1.89
C HIS A 35 -19.19 2.83 3.01
N ARG A 36 -19.31 1.51 2.80
CA ARG A 36 -19.07 0.49 3.82
C ARG A 36 -17.92 -0.48 3.47
N GLY A 37 -17.38 -0.41 2.26
CA GLY A 37 -16.28 -1.28 1.82
C GLY A 37 -16.70 -2.70 1.45
N ALA A 38 -15.78 -3.45 0.84
CA ALA A 38 -16.04 -4.75 0.23
C ALA A 38 -16.47 -5.83 1.25
N ASP A 39 -16.01 -5.76 2.50
CA ASP A 39 -16.31 -6.74 3.55
C ASP A 39 -17.80 -6.81 3.90
N ASN A 40 -18.59 -5.80 3.52
CA ASN A 40 -20.02 -5.76 3.75
C ASN A 40 -20.84 -6.35 2.59
N LEU A 41 -20.20 -6.74 1.48
CA LEU A 41 -20.87 -7.26 0.30
C LEU A 41 -20.81 -8.79 0.24
N THR A 42 -21.84 -9.41 -0.30
CA THR A 42 -21.79 -10.83 -0.69
C THR A 42 -21.04 -10.99 -2.01
N ASP A 43 -20.56 -12.21 -2.29
CA ASP A 43 -19.92 -12.52 -3.58
C ASP A 43 -20.86 -12.22 -4.77
N ALA A 44 -22.16 -12.46 -4.61
CA ALA A 44 -23.16 -12.11 -5.61
C ALA A 44 -23.29 -10.60 -5.81
N GLU A 45 -23.25 -9.79 -4.75
CA GLU A 45 -23.24 -8.32 -4.87
C GLU A 45 -21.96 -7.82 -5.55
N LEU A 46 -20.80 -8.40 -5.24
CA LEU A 46 -19.53 -8.06 -5.89
C LEU A 46 -19.55 -8.39 -7.39
N LEU A 47 -20.05 -9.57 -7.76
CA LEU A 47 -20.22 -9.95 -9.16
C LEU A 47 -21.27 -9.05 -9.86
N ALA A 48 -22.35 -8.67 -9.17
CA ALA A 48 -23.36 -7.77 -9.71
C ALA A 48 -22.80 -6.40 -10.10
N ILE A 49 -21.82 -5.88 -9.35
CA ILE A 49 -21.14 -4.62 -9.70
C ILE A 49 -20.42 -4.74 -11.05
N LEU A 50 -19.77 -5.87 -11.31
CA LEU A 50 -19.07 -6.18 -12.57
C LEU A 50 -20.04 -6.50 -13.71
N ILE A 51 -21.15 -7.19 -13.42
CA ILE A 51 -22.24 -7.44 -14.38
C ILE A 51 -22.97 -6.14 -14.74
N ARG A 52 -22.98 -5.14 -13.85
CA ARG A 52 -23.51 -3.77 -13.99
C ARG A 52 -25.03 -3.67 -14.13
N ILE A 53 -25.61 -4.43 -15.06
CA ILE A 53 -27.02 -4.34 -15.45
C ILE A 53 -27.57 -5.76 -15.56
N GLY A 54 -28.79 -5.94 -15.09
CA GLY A 54 -29.54 -7.18 -15.27
C GLY A 54 -30.03 -7.40 -16.71
N LYS A 55 -31.03 -8.27 -16.84
CA LYS A 55 -31.85 -8.47 -18.05
C LYS A 55 -33.31 -8.15 -17.73
N LYS A 56 -34.19 -8.14 -18.74
CA LYS A 56 -35.62 -7.87 -18.51
C LYS A 56 -36.17 -8.84 -17.45
N GLY A 57 -36.65 -8.30 -16.33
CA GLY A 57 -37.22 -9.08 -15.22
C GLY A 57 -36.21 -9.71 -14.25
N THR A 58 -34.91 -9.44 -14.37
CA THR A 58 -33.87 -10.03 -13.50
C THR A 58 -32.79 -9.00 -13.21
N THR A 59 -32.49 -8.72 -11.95
CA THR A 59 -31.45 -7.74 -11.60
C THR A 59 -30.04 -8.31 -11.83
N ALA A 60 -29.01 -7.45 -11.75
CA ALA A 60 -27.62 -7.92 -11.83
C ALA A 60 -27.24 -8.82 -10.63
N VAL A 61 -27.84 -8.57 -9.45
CA VAL A 61 -27.67 -9.40 -8.25
C VAL A 61 -28.32 -10.77 -8.45
N ASP A 62 -29.51 -10.82 -9.05
CA ASP A 62 -30.17 -12.09 -9.36
C ASP A 62 -29.38 -12.91 -10.39
N LEU A 63 -28.85 -12.27 -11.44
CA LEU A 63 -27.96 -12.93 -12.40
C LEU A 63 -26.70 -13.46 -11.72
N ALA A 64 -26.11 -12.70 -10.78
CA ALA A 64 -24.95 -13.15 -10.02
C ALA A 64 -25.27 -14.34 -9.12
N ARG A 65 -26.41 -14.30 -8.40
CA ARG A 65 -26.90 -15.42 -7.57
C ARG A 65 -27.11 -16.69 -8.40
N HIS A 66 -27.67 -16.56 -9.60
CA HIS A 66 -27.86 -17.68 -10.52
C HIS A 66 -26.56 -18.41 -10.86
N LEU A 67 -25.41 -17.71 -10.89
CA LEU A 67 -24.11 -18.35 -11.12
C LEU A 67 -23.69 -19.30 -9.98
N PHE A 68 -24.21 -19.10 -8.76
CA PHE A 68 -23.96 -19.96 -7.60
C PHE A 68 -24.93 -21.14 -7.49
N GLU A 69 -25.90 -21.27 -8.40
CA GLU A 69 -26.78 -22.44 -8.42
C GLU A 69 -26.00 -23.74 -8.73
N GLY A 70 -26.50 -24.85 -8.21
CA GLY A 70 -25.85 -26.17 -8.37
C GLY A 70 -24.59 -26.33 -7.54
N GLU A 71 -24.56 -25.77 -6.32
CA GLU A 71 -23.47 -25.88 -5.34
C GLU A 71 -22.12 -25.27 -5.78
N LYS A 72 -22.13 -24.41 -6.80
CA LYS A 72 -20.93 -23.68 -7.23
C LYS A 72 -20.55 -22.64 -6.17
N ASN A 73 -19.25 -22.52 -5.91
CA ASN A 73 -18.67 -21.41 -5.18
C ASN A 73 -17.88 -20.49 -6.14
N LEU A 74 -17.24 -19.45 -5.58
CA LEU A 74 -16.52 -18.46 -6.37
C LEU A 74 -15.37 -19.06 -7.19
N HIS A 75 -14.78 -20.17 -6.72
CA HIS A 75 -13.73 -20.87 -7.44
C HIS A 75 -14.25 -21.47 -8.75
N GLU A 76 -15.35 -22.23 -8.72
CA GLU A 76 -15.93 -22.85 -9.92
C GLU A 76 -16.42 -21.78 -10.89
N ILE A 77 -16.99 -20.68 -10.38
CA ILE A 77 -17.39 -19.54 -11.21
C ILE A 77 -16.17 -18.89 -11.87
N SER A 78 -15.03 -18.78 -11.17
CA SER A 78 -13.81 -18.18 -11.72
C SER A 78 -13.20 -18.97 -12.88
N LEU A 79 -13.57 -20.25 -13.02
CA LEU A 79 -13.13 -21.14 -14.09
C LEU A 79 -14.06 -21.13 -15.32
N MET A 80 -15.21 -20.45 -15.23
CA MET A 80 -16.19 -20.42 -16.32
C MET A 80 -15.65 -19.70 -17.56
N THR A 81 -16.00 -20.20 -18.74
CA THR A 81 -15.68 -19.56 -20.01
C THR A 81 -16.62 -18.38 -20.31
N VAL A 82 -16.25 -17.55 -21.29
CA VAL A 82 -17.10 -16.46 -21.79
C VAL A 82 -18.45 -17.01 -22.29
N GLU A 83 -18.45 -18.17 -22.96
CA GLU A 83 -19.65 -18.85 -23.44
C GLU A 83 -20.53 -19.34 -22.28
N GLU A 84 -19.93 -19.82 -21.20
CA GLU A 84 -20.65 -20.23 -19.99
C GLU A 84 -21.33 -19.06 -19.30
N PHE A 85 -20.65 -17.92 -19.15
CA PHE A 85 -21.28 -16.70 -18.66
C PHE A 85 -22.42 -16.23 -19.60
N LYS A 86 -22.23 -16.31 -20.92
CA LYS A 86 -23.28 -15.98 -21.91
C LYS A 86 -24.50 -16.89 -21.78
N ARG A 87 -24.31 -18.20 -21.57
CA ARG A 87 -25.40 -19.16 -21.32
C ARG A 87 -26.21 -18.82 -20.06
N ASN A 88 -25.58 -18.18 -19.07
CA ASN A 88 -26.24 -17.70 -17.85
C ASN A 88 -26.91 -16.31 -18.04
N GLY A 89 -27.02 -15.81 -19.28
CA GLY A 89 -27.71 -14.56 -19.58
C GLY A 89 -26.87 -13.30 -19.38
N ILE A 90 -25.55 -13.43 -19.23
CA ILE A 90 -24.63 -12.30 -19.13
C ILE A 90 -24.19 -11.90 -20.54
N GLY A 91 -24.40 -10.64 -20.92
CA GLY A 91 -24.02 -10.14 -22.24
C GLY A 91 -22.51 -10.25 -22.51
N GLU A 92 -22.13 -10.40 -23.77
CA GLU A 92 -20.76 -10.70 -24.20
C GLU A 92 -19.69 -9.77 -23.61
N SER A 93 -19.89 -8.45 -23.68
CA SER A 93 -18.92 -7.48 -23.12
C SER A 93 -18.70 -7.65 -21.61
N ARG A 94 -19.74 -8.09 -20.88
CA ARG A 94 -19.71 -8.31 -19.43
C ARG A 94 -19.12 -9.67 -19.09
N ALA A 95 -19.40 -10.69 -19.90
CA ALA A 95 -18.77 -12.01 -19.79
C ALA A 95 -17.25 -11.91 -19.99
N VAL A 96 -16.79 -11.17 -21.00
CA VAL A 96 -15.36 -10.88 -21.22
C VAL A 96 -14.76 -10.14 -20.02
N ALA A 97 -15.46 -9.14 -19.48
CA ALA A 97 -14.98 -8.39 -18.32
C ALA A 97 -14.84 -9.28 -17.06
N LEU A 98 -15.78 -10.20 -16.82
CA LEU A 98 -15.69 -11.16 -15.72
C LEU A 98 -14.51 -12.11 -15.89
N ALA A 99 -14.35 -12.70 -17.08
CA ALA A 99 -13.21 -13.57 -17.37
C ALA A 99 -11.87 -12.85 -17.17
N ALA A 100 -11.76 -11.60 -17.62
CA ALA A 100 -10.58 -10.76 -17.41
C ALA A 100 -10.34 -10.45 -15.92
N ALA A 101 -11.39 -10.15 -15.15
CA ALA A 101 -11.28 -9.87 -13.72
C ALA A 101 -10.76 -11.09 -12.94
N PHE A 102 -11.26 -12.29 -13.23
CA PHE A 102 -10.80 -13.52 -12.59
C PHE A 102 -9.35 -13.87 -12.97
N GLU A 103 -8.97 -13.71 -14.24
CA GLU A 103 -7.59 -13.94 -14.68
C GLU A 103 -6.62 -12.93 -14.02
N LEU A 104 -7.01 -11.67 -13.88
CA LEU A 104 -6.23 -10.68 -13.13
C LEU A 104 -6.07 -11.07 -11.66
N SER A 105 -7.14 -11.53 -11.01
CA SER A 105 -7.10 -12.03 -9.63
C SER A 105 -6.12 -13.20 -9.48
N LYS A 106 -6.16 -14.16 -10.40
CA LYS A 106 -5.23 -15.31 -10.44
C LYS A 106 -3.78 -14.86 -10.61
N ARG A 107 -3.50 -13.93 -11.52
CA ARG A 107 -2.16 -13.35 -11.70
C ARG A 107 -1.69 -12.58 -10.48
N LEU A 108 -2.59 -11.85 -9.82
CA LEU A 108 -2.29 -11.11 -8.60
C LEU A 108 -1.92 -12.05 -7.45
N ALA A 109 -2.61 -13.18 -7.30
CA ALA A 109 -2.28 -14.19 -6.29
C ALA A 109 -0.87 -14.80 -6.48
N GLY A 110 -0.44 -14.94 -7.74
CA GLY A 110 0.91 -15.40 -8.09
C GLY A 110 1.96 -14.28 -8.24
N ALA A 111 1.55 -13.02 -8.18
CA ALA A 111 2.46 -11.90 -8.35
C ALA A 111 3.41 -11.82 -7.15
N LYS A 112 4.71 -12.04 -7.40
CA LYS A 112 5.73 -11.81 -6.38
C LYS A 112 5.64 -10.35 -5.94
N ARG A 113 5.45 -10.11 -4.64
CA ARG A 113 5.72 -8.80 -4.06
C ARG A 113 7.18 -8.48 -4.41
N LYS A 114 7.45 -7.27 -4.92
CA LYS A 114 8.84 -6.82 -5.07
C LYS A 114 9.54 -7.04 -3.75
N ASP A 115 10.62 -7.81 -3.77
CA ASP A 115 11.42 -8.02 -2.57
C ASP A 115 11.94 -6.67 -2.10
N ARG A 116 11.45 -6.24 -0.94
CA ARG A 116 11.94 -5.04 -0.28
C ARG A 116 13.28 -5.37 0.33
N ILE A 117 14.24 -4.47 0.12
CA ILE A 117 15.61 -4.68 0.58
C ILE A 117 15.63 -4.58 2.10
N MET A 118 16.22 -5.58 2.74
CA MET A 118 16.41 -5.60 4.18
C MET A 118 17.65 -4.77 4.51
N ILE A 119 17.49 -3.78 5.39
CA ILE A 119 18.57 -2.92 5.85
C ILE A 119 19.03 -3.45 7.22
N GLN A 120 20.27 -3.89 7.28
CA GLN A 120 20.93 -4.40 8.49
C GLN A 120 22.02 -3.46 8.97
N SER A 121 22.59 -2.65 8.08
CA SER A 121 23.68 -1.73 8.39
C SER A 121 23.64 -0.47 7.49
N PRO A 122 24.33 0.62 7.87
CA PRO A 122 24.43 1.81 7.02
C PRO A 122 25.08 1.52 5.66
N GLU A 123 25.96 0.52 5.57
CA GLU A 123 26.56 0.06 4.30
C GLU A 123 25.51 -0.46 3.31
N ASP A 124 24.39 -1.02 3.77
CA ASP A 124 23.32 -1.45 2.87
C ASP A 124 22.70 -0.25 2.15
N ILE A 125 22.54 0.88 2.86
CA ILE A 125 22.05 2.14 2.28
C ILE A 125 23.06 2.68 1.26
N VAL A 126 24.35 2.72 1.60
CA VAL A 126 25.39 3.24 0.71
C VAL A 126 25.56 2.33 -0.51
N ARG A 127 25.54 1.00 -0.34
CA ARG A 127 25.62 0.05 -1.45
C ARG A 127 24.46 0.21 -2.43
N GLN A 128 23.26 0.48 -1.93
CA GLN A 128 22.07 0.57 -2.76
C GLN A 128 21.84 1.98 -3.34
N PHE A 129 22.16 3.03 -2.59
CA PHE A 129 21.80 4.41 -2.93
C PHE A 129 23.00 5.35 -3.06
N GLY A 130 24.21 4.95 -2.66
CA GLY A 130 25.40 5.81 -2.65
C GLY A 130 25.68 6.46 -4.01
N ALA A 131 25.55 5.72 -5.12
CA ALA A 131 25.71 6.26 -6.47
C ALA A 131 24.73 7.40 -6.78
N LYS A 132 23.51 7.34 -6.25
CA LYS A 132 22.52 8.41 -6.42
C LYS A 132 22.92 9.67 -5.68
N PHE A 133 23.47 9.54 -4.47
CA PHE A 133 23.81 10.68 -3.60
C PHE A 133 25.18 11.30 -3.92
N LYS A 134 26.12 10.50 -4.40
CA LYS A 134 27.50 10.91 -4.68
C LYS A 134 27.60 12.07 -5.68
N ASP A 135 26.77 12.05 -6.72
CA ASP A 135 26.84 13.01 -7.84
C ASP A 135 25.88 14.20 -7.68
N LEU A 136 25.20 14.32 -6.52
CA LEU A 136 24.30 15.43 -6.26
C LEU A 136 25.10 16.71 -5.97
N VAL A 137 24.86 17.74 -6.79
CA VAL A 137 25.48 19.07 -6.67
C VAL A 137 24.82 19.96 -5.61
N GLN A 138 23.65 19.55 -5.11
CA GLN A 138 22.93 20.21 -4.01
C GLN A 138 22.75 19.20 -2.88
N GLU A 139 22.72 19.70 -1.64
CA GLU A 139 22.32 18.88 -0.50
C GLU A 139 20.85 18.47 -0.65
N GLU A 140 20.57 17.19 -0.39
CA GLU A 140 19.21 16.66 -0.32
C GLU A 140 19.07 15.85 0.96
N PHE A 141 18.02 16.12 1.73
CA PHE A 141 17.68 15.36 2.93
C PHE A 141 16.54 14.40 2.63
N TRP A 142 16.73 13.13 2.99
CA TRP A 142 15.82 12.04 2.66
C TRP A 142 15.43 11.26 3.91
N VAL A 143 14.20 10.75 3.92
CA VAL A 143 13.72 9.74 4.86
C VAL A 143 13.68 8.38 4.17
N PHE A 144 14.14 7.36 4.87
CA PHE A 144 14.14 5.95 4.46
C PHE A 144 13.27 5.17 5.45
N PRO A 145 11.96 5.03 5.18
CA PRO A 145 11.06 4.36 6.09
C PRO A 145 11.25 2.84 6.05
N LEU A 146 11.14 2.20 7.21
CA LEU A 146 11.36 0.77 7.39
C LEU A 146 10.13 0.13 8.03
N ASN A 147 9.82 -1.10 7.63
CA ASN A 147 8.82 -1.91 8.35
C ASN A 147 9.41 -2.54 9.63
N SER A 148 8.60 -3.29 10.36
CA SER A 148 8.99 -3.92 11.64
C SER A 148 10.08 -5.01 11.55
N VAL A 149 10.52 -5.38 10.34
CA VAL A 149 11.62 -6.32 10.10
C VAL A 149 12.73 -5.66 9.27
N ASN A 150 12.84 -4.33 9.36
CA ASN A 150 13.84 -3.49 8.71
C ASN A 150 13.89 -3.61 7.18
N ARG A 151 12.78 -3.95 6.53
CA ARG A 151 12.67 -3.86 5.08
C ARG A 151 12.30 -2.45 4.66
N LEU A 152 13.08 -1.92 3.72
CA LEU A 152 12.91 -0.60 3.15
C LEU A 152 11.56 -0.47 2.45
N LEU A 153 10.81 0.54 2.85
CA LEU A 153 9.60 1.01 2.18
C LEU A 153 10.00 1.92 1.02
N GLU A 154 9.20 2.93 0.67
CA GLU A 154 9.55 3.87 -0.39
C GLU A 154 10.35 5.06 0.20
N PRO A 155 11.63 5.26 -0.15
CA PRO A 155 12.40 6.42 0.31
C PRO A 155 11.82 7.73 -0.25
N LYS A 156 11.88 8.80 0.53
CA LYS A 156 11.32 10.09 0.13
C LYS A 156 12.26 11.24 0.43
N GLN A 157 12.42 12.11 -0.57
CA GLN A 157 13.10 13.39 -0.41
C GLN A 157 12.24 14.35 0.40
N ILE A 158 12.81 14.91 1.46
CA ILE A 158 12.18 15.92 2.31
C ILE A 158 12.59 17.32 1.85
N THR A 159 13.88 17.54 1.59
CA THR A 159 14.42 18.85 1.17
C THR A 159 15.37 18.71 -0.01
N ARG A 160 15.62 19.83 -0.70
CA ARG A 160 16.73 20.04 -1.63
C ARG A 160 17.23 21.46 -1.48
N GLY A 161 18.55 21.63 -1.48
CA GLY A 161 19.22 22.87 -1.11
C GLY A 161 19.74 22.80 0.33
N ILE A 162 20.14 23.94 0.88
CA ILE A 162 20.79 24.03 2.19
C ILE A 162 19.92 23.37 3.26
N LEU A 163 20.49 22.40 3.97
CA LEU A 163 19.81 21.81 5.12
C LEU A 163 19.68 22.88 6.21
N SER A 164 18.44 23.26 6.52
CA SER A 164 18.16 24.11 7.67
C SER A 164 17.03 23.51 8.50
N SER A 165 17.01 23.83 9.79
CA SER A 165 16.06 23.28 10.76
C SER A 165 14.59 23.58 10.44
N SER A 166 14.32 24.60 9.62
CA SER A 166 12.98 24.92 9.14
C SER A 166 12.51 24.01 7.99
N LEU A 167 13.43 23.51 7.16
CA LEU A 167 13.12 22.70 5.99
C LEU A 167 13.03 21.20 6.32
N ALA A 168 13.89 20.69 7.22
CA ALA A 168 13.85 19.31 7.71
C ALA A 168 13.07 19.18 9.03
N HIS A 169 11.96 19.90 9.15
CA HIS A 169 11.13 19.89 10.35
C HIS A 169 10.54 18.49 10.60
N PRO A 170 10.49 17.97 11.85
CA PRO A 170 9.99 16.62 12.15
C PRO A 170 8.62 16.30 11.54
N ARG A 171 7.71 17.28 11.50
CA ARG A 171 6.40 17.13 10.86
C ARG A 171 6.50 16.64 9.42
N GLU A 172 7.42 17.20 8.63
CA GLU A 172 7.58 16.82 7.22
C GLU A 172 8.30 15.48 7.10
N CYS A 173 9.32 15.25 7.92
CA CYS A 173 10.10 14.00 7.96
C CYS A 173 9.24 12.77 8.31
N PHE A 174 8.35 12.90 9.30
CA PHE A 174 7.51 11.79 9.77
C PHE A 174 6.20 11.65 9.01
N ARG A 175 5.74 12.67 8.26
CA ARG A 175 4.50 12.58 7.45
C ARG A 175 4.51 11.36 6.53
N GLU A 176 5.64 11.14 5.86
CA GLU A 176 5.80 10.02 4.93
C GLU A 176 6.02 8.68 5.65
N ALA A 177 6.72 8.68 6.77
CA ALA A 177 6.87 7.47 7.58
C ALA A 177 5.51 6.96 8.09
N ILE A 178 4.64 7.89 8.52
CA ILE A 178 3.29 7.59 8.99
C ILE A 178 2.42 7.09 7.84
N SER A 179 2.40 7.76 6.68
CA SER A 179 1.58 7.34 5.53
C SER A 179 1.92 5.93 5.04
N GLN A 180 3.19 5.52 5.19
CA GLN A 180 3.66 4.20 4.80
C GLN A 180 3.58 3.15 5.92
N SER A 181 3.04 3.51 7.10
CA SER A 181 2.98 2.63 8.28
C SER A 181 4.35 2.09 8.69
N ALA A 182 5.37 2.96 8.68
CA ALA A 182 6.72 2.61 9.08
C ALA A 182 6.82 2.34 10.59
N ALA A 183 7.64 1.36 10.95
CA ALA A 183 8.01 1.08 12.35
C ALA A 183 9.26 1.86 12.76
N ALA A 184 10.13 2.16 11.79
CA ALA A 184 11.35 2.90 12.00
C ALA A 184 11.72 3.71 10.74
N VAL A 185 12.68 4.63 10.88
CA VAL A 185 13.22 5.43 9.78
C VAL A 185 14.74 5.53 9.90
N LEU A 186 15.39 5.71 8.76
CA LEU A 186 16.75 6.26 8.66
C LEU A 186 16.65 7.62 7.98
N PHE A 187 17.52 8.55 8.34
CA PHE A 187 17.71 9.78 7.57
C PHE A 187 19.00 9.70 6.77
N VAL A 188 18.99 10.28 5.58
CA VAL A 188 20.18 10.32 4.72
C VAL A 188 20.27 11.70 4.09
N HIS A 189 21.45 12.30 4.11
CA HIS A 189 21.75 13.44 3.25
C HIS A 189 23.14 13.36 2.65
N ASN A 190 23.36 14.13 1.59
CA ASN A 190 24.65 14.25 0.95
C ASN A 190 25.34 15.57 1.28
N HIS A 191 26.66 15.55 1.33
CA HIS A 191 27.51 16.74 1.32
C HIS A 191 28.23 16.87 -0.03
N PRO A 192 27.82 17.79 -0.93
CA PRO A 192 28.50 18.02 -2.22
C PRO A 192 29.97 18.42 -2.08
N SER A 193 30.37 18.94 -0.92
CA SER A 193 31.77 19.30 -0.60
C SER A 193 32.71 18.09 -0.55
N GLY A 194 32.18 16.86 -0.46
CA GLY A 194 32.96 15.64 -0.29
C GLY A 194 33.49 15.42 1.13
N ASN A 195 33.18 16.32 2.07
CA ASN A 195 33.48 16.16 3.49
C ASN A 195 32.29 15.51 4.22
N PRO A 196 32.41 14.27 4.75
CA PRO A 196 31.31 13.61 5.44
C PRO A 196 31.14 14.05 6.91
N GLU A 197 31.95 15.01 7.38
CA GLU A 197 31.91 15.44 8.78
C GLU A 197 30.60 16.19 9.10
N PRO A 198 29.86 15.78 10.15
CA PRO A 198 28.62 16.45 10.53
C PRO A 198 28.80 17.90 10.96
N SER A 199 27.92 18.78 10.50
CA SER A 199 27.78 20.16 10.98
C SER A 199 27.01 20.22 12.31
N SER A 200 27.01 21.39 12.97
CA SER A 200 26.17 21.62 14.15
C SER A 200 24.67 21.48 13.83
N ASP A 201 24.27 21.85 12.62
CA ASP A 201 22.87 21.81 12.17
C ASP A 201 22.41 20.37 11.92
N ASP A 202 23.28 19.54 11.35
CA ASP A 202 23.02 18.09 11.21
C ASP A 202 22.77 17.46 12.58
N ILE A 203 23.65 17.76 13.55
CA ILE A 203 23.50 17.28 14.93
C ILE A 203 22.20 17.79 15.55
N GLY A 204 21.92 19.08 15.43
CA GLY A 204 20.70 19.70 16.00
C GLY A 204 19.42 19.07 15.46
N ILE A 205 19.31 18.94 14.13
CA ILE A 205 18.16 18.32 13.46
C ILE A 205 18.02 16.86 13.87
N THR A 206 19.12 16.10 13.91
CA THR A 206 19.08 14.67 14.28
C THR A 206 18.48 14.47 15.65
N LYS A 207 18.90 15.27 16.63
CA LYS A 207 18.37 15.20 18.01
C LYS A 207 16.88 15.49 18.03
N GLN A 208 16.45 16.53 17.33
CA GLN A 208 15.04 16.90 17.24
C GLN A 208 14.20 15.77 16.60
N LEU A 209 14.74 15.11 15.58
CA LEU A 209 14.09 13.98 14.91
C LEU A 209 14.03 12.73 15.79
N VAL A 210 15.09 12.42 16.54
CA VAL A 210 15.12 11.31 17.50
C VAL A 210 14.06 11.51 18.59
N GLU A 211 13.98 12.71 19.18
CA GLU A 211 12.97 13.03 20.19
C GLU A 211 11.54 12.97 19.64
N ALA A 212 11.32 13.52 18.44
CA ALA A 212 10.02 13.42 17.78
C ALA A 212 9.64 11.96 17.48
N GLY A 213 10.60 11.14 17.04
CA GLY A 213 10.38 9.71 16.78
C GLY A 213 9.95 8.94 18.03
N LYS A 214 10.55 9.25 19.20
CA LYS A 214 10.14 8.68 20.50
C LYS A 214 8.68 9.01 20.83
N ILE A 215 8.25 10.25 20.60
CA ILE A 215 6.88 10.70 20.87
C ILE A 215 5.87 10.03 19.91
N ILE A 216 6.21 9.96 18.62
CA ILE A 216 5.34 9.40 17.57
C ILE A 216 5.27 7.87 17.63
N GLY A 217 6.28 7.23 18.23
CA GLY A 217 6.41 5.77 18.24
C GLY A 217 7.05 5.21 16.97
N ILE A 218 7.86 6.01 16.27
CA ILE A 218 8.65 5.59 15.10
C ILE A 218 10.13 5.76 15.43
N THR A 219 10.87 4.66 15.48
CA THR A 219 12.29 4.68 15.88
C THR A 219 13.15 5.32 14.78
N VAL A 220 14.02 6.26 15.13
CA VAL A 220 15.07 6.73 14.22
C VAL A 220 16.30 5.86 14.44
N HIS A 221 16.62 4.99 13.48
CA HIS A 221 17.73 4.05 13.60
C HIS A 221 19.09 4.72 13.40
N ASP A 222 19.17 5.66 12.45
CA ASP A 222 20.42 6.30 12.08
C ASP A 222 20.16 7.58 11.29
N HIS A 223 21.21 8.39 11.19
CA HIS A 223 21.36 9.46 10.25
C HIS A 223 22.69 9.29 9.51
N ILE A 224 22.63 9.13 8.18
CA ILE A 224 23.79 8.81 7.35
C ILE A 224 24.13 9.99 6.44
N ILE A 225 25.36 10.48 6.54
CA ILE A 225 25.90 11.49 5.60
C ILE A 225 26.69 10.77 4.52
N ILE A 226 26.38 11.02 3.24
CA ILE A 226 27.13 10.51 2.09
C ILE A 226 27.92 11.66 1.46
N ALA A 227 29.23 11.51 1.34
CA ALA A 227 30.10 12.54 0.76
C ALA A 227 31.16 11.90 -0.14
N ALA A 228 31.02 12.09 -1.45
CA ALA A 228 31.81 11.41 -2.47
C ALA A 228 31.76 9.87 -2.29
N ASP A 229 32.91 9.23 -2.06
CA ASP A 229 33.05 7.78 -1.83
C ASP A 229 33.05 7.39 -0.34
N ARG A 230 32.74 8.34 0.55
CA ARG A 230 32.74 8.14 2.01
C ARG A 230 31.35 8.35 2.58
N PHE A 231 31.12 7.78 3.74
CA PHE A 231 29.93 8.06 4.52
C PHE A 231 30.23 8.12 6.02
N VAL A 232 29.32 8.72 6.78
CA VAL A 232 29.32 8.72 8.24
C VAL A 232 27.95 8.28 8.73
N SER A 233 27.93 7.34 9.66
CA SER A 233 26.75 6.98 10.47
C SER A 233 26.79 7.74 11.79
N PHE A 234 25.68 8.38 12.16
CA PHE A 234 25.53 9.02 13.46
C PHE A 234 25.40 7.98 14.57
N ALA A 235 24.75 6.85 14.31
CA ALA A 235 24.63 5.75 15.25
C ALA A 235 26.01 5.19 15.63
N ASP A 236 26.85 4.91 14.63
CA ASP A 236 28.21 4.38 14.86
C ASP A 236 29.10 5.38 15.62
N ARG A 237 28.89 6.68 15.39
CA ARG A 237 29.60 7.76 16.11
C ARG A 237 28.98 8.13 17.45
N GLY A 238 27.85 7.52 17.84
CA GLY A 238 27.17 7.84 19.10
C GLY A 238 26.52 9.23 19.16
N LEU A 239 26.16 9.80 18.01
CA LEU A 239 25.59 11.15 17.87
C LEU A 239 24.06 11.19 17.91
N MET A 240 23.40 10.04 18.05
CA MET A 240 21.93 9.87 18.04
C MET A 240 21.22 10.24 19.37
N ARG A 241 21.83 11.08 20.21
CA ARG A 241 21.35 11.36 21.57
C ARG A 241 20.54 12.64 21.69
#